data_AF-A0A1V5XCT1-F1
#
_entry.id   AF-A0A1V5XCT1-F1
#
_cell.length_a   1.000
_cell.length_b   1.000
_cell.length_c   1.000
_cell.angle_alpha   90.00
_cell.angle_beta   90.00
_cell.angle_gamma   90.00
#
_symmetry.space_group_name_H-M   'P 1'
#
loop_
_entity.id
_entity.type
_entity.pdbx_description
1 polymer ?
#
loop_
_entity_poly.entity_id
_entity_poly.type
_entity_poly.pdbx_seq_one_letter_code
_entity_poly.pdbx_strand_id
1 'polypeptide(L)'
;MRNLMHKANSKKIAQKKPGFTLVEILVVIVVIGLLFMVFVPRIDFASNSARETGVKSDFRSFELAAEQLMRENAGVSKHNTLATLCVANGGINQYLDAALQFDTTGKCAQNDPWNQNYTLQIVTPTGTGVNPNSGAIMFLSGGKDSKLDGTGDFVMATVFDDGKISSATSGFSSNITSASIGGITSNTAASVSITGGVAALKYKK
;
A
#
# COMPACT_ATOMS: atom_id res chain seq x y z
N MET A 1 52.15 -24.93 84.05
CA MET A 1 51.68 -24.77 82.65
C MET A 1 50.20 -25.11 82.58
N ARG A 2 49.42 -24.31 81.83
CA ARG A 2 48.05 -24.53 81.32
C ARG A 2 46.98 -23.59 81.88
N ASN A 3 46.95 -22.41 81.25
CA ASN A 3 45.73 -21.67 80.95
C ASN A 3 44.78 -22.49 80.05
N LEU A 4 43.60 -21.92 79.80
CA LEU A 4 42.61 -22.17 78.72
C LEU A 4 41.32 -22.87 79.21
N MET A 5 40.10 -22.44 78.89
CA MET A 5 39.59 -21.29 78.14
C MET A 5 38.07 -21.32 78.38
N HIS A 6 37.48 -20.25 78.94
CA HIS A 6 36.02 -20.13 79.01
C HIS A 6 35.48 -19.87 77.60
N LYS A 7 34.83 -20.87 77.00
CA LYS A 7 34.18 -20.77 75.70
C LYS A 7 32.87 -19.96 75.85
N ALA A 8 32.97 -18.65 75.66
CA ALA A 8 31.80 -17.79 75.55
C ALA A 8 31.00 -18.16 74.28
N ASN A 9 29.78 -18.64 74.49
CA ASN A 9 28.86 -19.02 73.42
C ASN A 9 28.20 -17.74 72.88
N SER A 10 28.84 -17.06 71.92
CA SER A 10 28.23 -15.92 71.22
C SER A 10 27.04 -16.40 70.39
N LYS A 11 25.82 -16.23 70.92
CA LYS A 11 24.57 -16.31 70.16
C LYS A 11 24.66 -15.31 68.99
N LYS A 12 24.91 -15.80 67.78
CA LYS A 12 24.72 -15.01 66.56
C LYS A 12 23.22 -14.72 66.42
N ILE A 13 22.83 -13.45 66.61
CA ILE A 13 21.48 -12.99 66.35
C ILE A 13 21.28 -13.01 64.84
N ALA A 14 20.51 -13.97 64.33
CA ALA A 14 20.09 -13.99 62.93
C ALA A 14 19.15 -12.80 62.70
N GLN A 15 19.65 -11.76 62.04
CA GLN A 15 18.88 -10.61 61.58
C GLN A 15 17.80 -11.12 60.61
N LYS A 16 16.53 -11.07 61.01
CA LYS A 16 15.41 -11.37 60.12
C LYS A 16 15.40 -10.31 59.01
N LYS A 17 15.67 -10.72 57.78
CA LYS A 17 15.45 -9.86 56.62
C LYS A 17 13.94 -9.59 56.53
N PRO A 18 13.49 -8.32 56.54
CA PRO A 18 12.07 -8.03 56.35
C PRO A 18 11.66 -8.56 54.97
N GLY A 19 10.65 -9.42 54.94
CA GLY A 19 10.04 -9.92 53.71
C GLY A 19 9.08 -8.89 53.13
N PHE A 20 9.00 -8.85 51.80
CA PHE A 20 8.05 -8.01 51.06
C PHE A 20 6.62 -8.28 51.53
N THR A 21 5.84 -7.23 51.77
CA THR A 21 4.45 -7.38 52.18
C THR A 21 3.55 -7.67 50.99
N LEU A 22 2.46 -8.43 51.19
CA LEU A 22 1.45 -8.65 50.14
C LEU A 22 0.83 -7.32 49.66
N VAL A 23 0.74 -6.35 50.58
CA VAL A 23 0.20 -5.01 50.29
C VAL A 23 1.09 -4.25 49.31
N GLU A 24 2.42 -4.35 49.43
CA GLU A 24 3.35 -3.74 48.47
C GLU A 24 3.20 -4.30 47.06
N ILE A 25 3.02 -5.62 46.91
CA ILE A 25 2.79 -6.20 45.59
C ILE A 25 1.40 -5.83 45.07
N LEU A 26 0.38 -5.82 45.93
CA LEU A 26 -1.00 -5.49 45.56
C LEU A 26 -1.12 -4.07 45.02
N VAL A 27 -0.55 -3.08 45.70
CA VAL A 27 -0.64 -1.68 45.22
C VAL A 27 0.12 -1.50 43.90
N VAL A 28 1.24 -2.19 43.72
CA VAL A 28 2.04 -2.12 42.48
C VAL A 28 1.25 -2.70 41.31
N ILE A 29 0.63 -3.89 41.46
CA ILE A 29 -0.15 -4.50 40.37
C ILE A 29 -1.38 -3.65 40.00
N VAL A 30 -1.99 -2.97 40.98
CA VAL A 30 -3.11 -2.05 40.74
C VAL A 30 -2.63 -0.83 39.94
N VAL A 31 -1.52 -0.21 40.34
CA VAL A 31 -1.01 0.98 39.66
C VAL A 31 -0.54 0.63 38.24
N ILE A 32 0.19 -0.47 38.03
CA ILE A 32 0.57 -0.87 36.65
C ILE A 32 -0.66 -1.22 35.82
N GLY A 33 -1.69 -1.86 36.40
CA GLY A 33 -2.93 -2.17 35.69
C GLY A 33 -3.67 -0.91 35.21
N LEU A 34 -3.71 0.11 36.06
CA LEU A 34 -4.26 1.42 35.71
C LEU A 34 -3.44 2.13 34.64
N LEU A 35 -2.11 2.12 34.77
CA LEU A 35 -1.22 2.72 33.77
C LEU A 35 -1.39 2.03 32.42
N PHE A 36 -1.38 0.70 32.36
CA PHE A 36 -1.56 -0.06 31.11
C PHE A 36 -2.86 0.28 30.38
N MET A 37 -3.94 0.58 31.09
CA MET A 37 -5.22 0.95 30.49
C MET A 37 -5.17 2.30 29.75
N VAL A 38 -4.38 3.26 30.25
CA VAL A 38 -4.23 4.60 29.65
C VAL A 38 -3.06 4.64 28.67
N PHE A 39 -2.09 3.75 28.83
CA PHE A 39 -0.82 3.82 28.12
C PHE A 39 -0.85 3.25 26.69
N VAL A 40 -1.98 2.74 26.17
CA VAL A 40 -2.06 2.28 24.78
C VAL A 40 -1.88 3.48 23.85
N PRO A 41 -0.69 3.68 23.23
CA PRO A 41 -0.50 4.80 22.33
C PRO A 41 -1.21 4.43 21.02
N ARG A 42 -2.21 5.21 20.62
CA ARG A 42 -2.73 5.11 19.25
C ARG A 42 -1.71 5.72 18.29
N ILE A 43 -0.78 4.89 17.83
CA ILE A 43 0.19 5.23 16.79
C ILE A 43 -0.58 5.25 15.46
N ASP A 44 -1.13 6.40 15.08
CA ASP A 44 -1.70 6.62 13.74
C ASP A 44 -0.96 7.80 13.08
N PHE A 45 0.36 7.63 12.91
CA PHE A 45 1.28 8.69 12.48
C PHE A 45 1.43 8.73 10.95
N ALA A 46 0.42 9.26 10.27
CA ALA A 46 0.62 9.93 8.99
C ALA A 46 -0.54 10.88 8.74
N SER A 47 -0.25 12.16 8.50
CA SER A 47 -1.26 13.11 8.05
C SER A 47 -1.85 12.64 6.72
N ASN A 48 -3.10 13.02 6.42
CA ASN A 48 -3.75 12.62 5.17
C ASN A 48 -2.93 13.03 3.93
N SER A 49 -2.29 14.20 3.99
CA SER A 49 -1.41 14.70 2.93
C SER A 49 -0.12 13.88 2.78
N ALA A 50 0.46 13.38 3.88
CA ALA A 50 1.62 12.49 3.81
C ALA A 50 1.26 11.15 3.18
N ARG A 51 0.09 10.59 3.52
CA ARG A 51 -0.44 9.37 2.89
C ARG A 51 -0.67 9.56 1.40
N GLU A 52 -1.35 10.64 1.03
CA GLU A 52 -1.57 11.00 -0.38
C GLU A 52 -0.24 11.15 -1.14
N THR A 53 0.77 11.77 -0.52
CA THR A 53 2.11 11.89 -1.10
C THR A 53 2.78 10.53 -1.29
N GLY A 54 2.61 9.60 -0.34
CA GLY A 54 3.07 8.22 -0.46
C GLY A 54 2.44 7.50 -1.65
N VAL A 55 1.12 7.54 -1.77
CA VAL A 55 0.41 6.96 -2.92
C VAL A 55 0.89 7.58 -4.23
N LYS A 56 1.04 8.91 -4.26
CA LYS A 56 1.51 9.62 -5.45
C LYS A 56 2.93 9.19 -5.84
N SER A 57 3.80 8.94 -4.87
CA SER A 57 5.16 8.45 -5.09
C SER A 57 5.15 7.04 -5.68
N ASP A 58 4.38 6.13 -5.10
CA ASP A 58 4.24 4.76 -5.61
C ASP A 58 3.66 4.76 -7.04
N PHE A 59 2.65 5.61 -7.28
CA PHE A 59 2.04 5.77 -8.60
C PHE A 59 3.00 6.31 -9.65
N ARG A 60 4.03 7.08 -9.28
CA ARG A 60 5.09 7.46 -10.24
C ARG A 60 5.90 6.27 -10.69
N SER A 61 6.27 5.38 -9.77
CA SER A 61 6.97 4.13 -10.11
C SER A 61 6.12 3.26 -11.04
N PHE A 62 4.82 3.14 -10.75
CA PHE A 62 3.87 2.42 -11.59
C PHE A 62 3.69 3.04 -12.98
N GLU A 63 3.58 4.36 -13.07
CA GLU A 63 3.50 5.11 -14.32
C GLU A 63 4.72 4.85 -15.19
N LEU A 64 5.94 5.01 -14.64
CA LEU A 64 7.17 4.74 -15.39
C LEU A 64 7.23 3.30 -15.92
N ALA A 65 6.83 2.33 -15.11
CA ALA A 65 6.79 0.91 -15.51
C ALA A 65 5.77 0.64 -16.62
N ALA A 66 4.56 1.20 -16.50
CA ALA A 66 3.51 1.06 -17.52
C ALA A 66 3.92 1.70 -18.85
N GLU A 67 4.47 2.92 -18.79
CA GLU A 67 4.95 3.59 -19.99
C GLU A 67 6.10 2.83 -20.65
N GLN A 68 7.04 2.30 -19.87
CA GLN A 68 8.15 1.52 -20.41
C GLN A 68 7.67 0.26 -21.12
N LEU A 69 6.78 -0.49 -20.47
CA LEU A 69 6.16 -1.69 -21.07
C LEU A 69 5.45 -1.35 -22.39
N MET A 70 4.65 -0.28 -22.41
CA MET A 70 3.93 0.17 -23.60
C MET A 70 4.86 0.65 -24.71
N ARG A 71 5.97 1.32 -24.37
CA ARG A 71 6.99 1.74 -25.35
C ARG A 71 7.66 0.53 -26.01
N GLU A 72 8.06 -0.47 -25.23
CA GLU A 72 8.76 -1.65 -25.75
C GLU A 72 7.84 -2.56 -26.56
N ASN A 73 6.57 -2.65 -26.19
CA ASN A 73 5.61 -3.55 -26.82
C ASN A 73 4.71 -2.88 -27.85
N ALA A 74 4.85 -1.57 -28.05
CA ALA A 74 4.01 -0.75 -28.91
C ALA A 74 2.51 -0.90 -28.55
N GLY A 75 2.19 -0.85 -27.25
CA GLY A 75 0.83 -0.93 -26.72
C GLY A 75 0.58 -2.12 -25.79
N VAL A 76 -0.70 -2.48 -25.60
CA VAL A 76 -1.14 -3.45 -24.58
C VAL A 76 -1.56 -4.82 -25.11
N SER A 77 -1.61 -5.02 -26.43
CA SER A 77 -2.14 -6.25 -27.06
C SER A 77 -1.47 -7.53 -26.56
N LYS A 78 -0.14 -7.50 -26.37
CA LYS A 78 0.65 -8.64 -25.85
C LYS A 78 0.46 -8.90 -24.35
N HIS A 79 -0.09 -7.94 -23.62
CA HIS A 79 -0.27 -7.97 -22.17
C HIS A 79 -1.74 -7.77 -21.77
N ASN A 80 -2.69 -8.13 -22.62
CA ASN A 80 -4.12 -7.82 -22.48
C ASN A 80 -4.84 -8.52 -21.30
N THR A 81 -4.15 -9.33 -20.51
CA THR A 81 -4.65 -9.93 -19.27
C THR A 81 -3.70 -9.68 -18.11
N LEU A 82 -4.21 -9.70 -16.87
CA LEU A 82 -3.37 -9.60 -15.66
C LEU A 82 -2.31 -10.71 -15.60
N ALA A 83 -2.63 -11.93 -16.04
CA ALA A 83 -1.68 -13.03 -16.07
C ALA A 83 -0.48 -12.74 -16.99
N THR A 84 -0.71 -12.14 -18.16
CA THR A 84 0.35 -11.75 -19.10
C THR A 84 1.05 -10.44 -18.73
N LEU A 85 0.36 -9.56 -18.01
CA LEU A 85 0.89 -8.26 -17.60
C LEU A 85 1.80 -8.39 -16.38
N CYS A 86 1.43 -9.21 -15.40
CA CYS A 86 2.12 -9.33 -14.10
C CYS A 86 3.19 -10.44 -14.08
N VAL A 87 3.66 -10.92 -15.24
CA VAL A 87 4.78 -11.86 -15.29
C VAL A 87 6.09 -11.17 -14.88
N ALA A 88 6.98 -11.92 -14.23
CA ALA A 88 8.26 -11.38 -13.76
C ALA A 88 9.18 -10.89 -14.89
N ASN A 89 9.17 -11.59 -16.04
CA ASN A 89 9.99 -11.26 -17.20
C ASN A 89 9.09 -10.98 -18.40
N GLY A 90 9.30 -9.86 -19.09
CA GLY A 90 8.51 -9.41 -20.22
C GLY A 90 7.19 -8.73 -19.84
N GLY A 91 6.83 -8.68 -18.55
CA GLY A 91 5.65 -8.00 -18.02
C GLY A 91 6.03 -6.74 -17.24
N ILE A 92 5.04 -6.10 -16.62
CA ILE A 92 5.24 -4.86 -15.88
C ILE A 92 6.18 -5.03 -14.68
N ASN A 93 6.20 -6.21 -14.06
CA ASN A 93 7.05 -6.51 -12.91
C ASN A 93 8.56 -6.48 -13.24
N GLN A 94 8.93 -6.56 -14.53
CA GLN A 94 10.32 -6.40 -14.95
C GLN A 94 10.85 -4.99 -14.68
N TYR A 95 9.97 -3.98 -14.66
CA TYR A 95 10.34 -2.57 -14.48
C TYR A 95 10.02 -2.06 -13.06
N LEU A 96 9.60 -2.94 -12.15
CA LEU A 96 9.22 -2.61 -10.79
C LEU A 96 10.18 -3.26 -9.80
N ASP A 97 10.46 -2.54 -8.71
CA ASP A 97 11.13 -3.13 -7.55
C ASP A 97 10.23 -4.20 -6.91
N ALA A 98 10.82 -5.18 -6.23
CA ALA A 98 10.15 -6.34 -5.65
C ALA A 98 8.97 -5.96 -4.73
N ALA A 99 9.10 -4.87 -3.96
CA ALA A 99 8.02 -4.38 -3.09
C ALA A 99 6.81 -3.86 -3.89
N LEU A 100 7.03 -3.32 -5.09
CA LEU A 100 6.01 -2.72 -5.94
C LEU A 100 5.46 -3.67 -7.00
N GLN A 101 5.87 -4.94 -7.01
CA GLN A 101 5.40 -5.93 -7.97
C GLN A 101 3.95 -6.34 -7.72
N PHE A 102 3.25 -6.65 -8.80
CA PHE A 102 1.87 -7.14 -8.78
C PHE A 102 1.81 -8.65 -8.97
N ASP A 103 0.94 -9.33 -8.23
CA ASP A 103 0.62 -10.72 -8.50
C ASP A 103 -0.26 -10.88 -9.76
N THR A 104 -0.48 -12.11 -10.20
CA THR A 104 -1.32 -12.42 -11.38
C THR A 104 -2.81 -12.07 -11.19
N THR A 105 -3.24 -11.72 -9.98
CA THR A 105 -4.58 -11.20 -9.67
C THR A 105 -4.64 -9.67 -9.70
N GLY A 106 -3.51 -9.02 -9.98
CA GLY A 106 -3.39 -7.58 -10.05
C GLY A 106 -3.23 -6.92 -8.68
N LYS A 107 -2.82 -7.63 -7.63
CA LYS A 107 -2.57 -7.04 -6.31
C LYS A 107 -1.08 -6.77 -6.10
N CYS A 108 -0.75 -5.56 -5.67
CA CYS A 108 0.62 -5.19 -5.34
C CYS A 108 1.09 -5.87 -4.04
N ALA A 109 2.37 -6.23 -3.98
CA ALA A 109 3.01 -6.76 -2.77
C ALA A 109 3.08 -5.71 -1.65
N GLN A 110 3.29 -4.43 -1.98
CA GLN A 110 3.23 -3.31 -1.05
C GLN A 110 1.78 -2.85 -0.86
N ASN A 111 1.44 -2.58 0.39
CA ASN A 111 0.18 -1.94 0.74
C ASN A 111 0.29 -0.43 0.63
N ASP A 112 -0.84 0.21 0.36
CA ASP A 112 -1.02 1.64 0.48
C ASP A 112 -0.92 2.11 1.95
N PRO A 113 -0.92 3.43 2.19
CA PRO A 113 -0.81 3.98 3.54
C PRO A 113 -2.00 3.67 4.47
N TRP A 114 -3.08 3.07 3.97
CA TRP A 114 -4.22 2.58 4.75
C TRP A 114 -4.23 1.06 4.87
N ASN A 115 -3.09 0.42 4.58
CA ASN A 115 -2.86 -1.00 4.69
C ASN A 115 -3.77 -1.83 3.77
N GLN A 116 -4.11 -1.29 2.60
CA GLN A 116 -4.82 -2.00 1.53
C GLN A 116 -3.88 -2.26 0.35
N ASN A 117 -4.05 -3.36 -0.39
CA ASN A 117 -3.24 -3.58 -1.59
C ASN A 117 -3.60 -2.57 -2.68
N TYR A 118 -2.60 -2.03 -3.37
CA TYR A 118 -2.85 -1.43 -4.68
C TYR A 118 -3.39 -2.48 -5.64
N THR A 119 -4.31 -2.07 -6.52
CA THR A 119 -4.88 -2.94 -7.54
C THR A 119 -4.52 -2.45 -8.94
N LEU A 120 -4.26 -3.40 -9.83
CA LEU A 120 -3.94 -3.22 -11.23
C LEU A 120 -5.13 -3.65 -12.07
N GLN A 121 -5.49 -2.84 -13.05
CA GLN A 121 -6.50 -3.19 -14.05
C GLN A 121 -5.97 -2.86 -15.44
N ILE A 122 -6.22 -3.76 -16.39
CA ILE A 122 -5.91 -3.53 -17.79
C ILE A 122 -7.19 -3.59 -18.61
N VAL A 123 -7.31 -2.67 -19.57
CA VAL A 123 -8.45 -2.57 -20.47
C VAL A 123 -7.96 -2.37 -21.90
N THR A 124 -8.52 -3.15 -22.81
CA THR A 124 -8.37 -2.97 -24.25
C THR A 124 -9.66 -2.37 -24.82
N PRO A 125 -9.59 -1.44 -25.78
CA PRO A 125 -10.76 -0.92 -26.45
C PRO A 125 -11.44 -2.04 -27.23
N THR A 126 -12.76 -2.02 -27.25
CA THR A 126 -13.57 -3.01 -27.98
C THR A 126 -14.36 -2.30 -29.07
N GLY A 127 -14.42 -2.90 -30.26
CA GLY A 127 -15.13 -2.34 -31.41
C GLY A 127 -14.53 -2.75 -32.75
N THR A 128 -15.22 -2.42 -33.84
CA THR A 128 -14.69 -2.55 -35.20
C THR A 128 -13.82 -1.35 -35.54
N GLY A 129 -12.60 -1.60 -36.07
CA GLY A 129 -11.69 -0.54 -36.50
C GLY A 129 -10.83 0.08 -35.40
N VAL A 130 -10.91 -0.42 -34.16
CA VAL A 130 -9.99 -0.02 -33.08
C VAL A 130 -8.65 -0.74 -33.21
N ASN A 131 -7.57 0.01 -33.01
CA ASN A 131 -6.22 -0.55 -32.95
C ASN A 131 -6.12 -1.50 -31.73
N PRO A 132 -5.83 -2.80 -31.92
CA PRO A 132 -5.77 -3.77 -30.82
C PRO A 132 -4.63 -3.49 -29.83
N ASN A 133 -3.64 -2.68 -30.23
CA ASN A 133 -2.55 -2.26 -29.36
C ASN A 133 -2.95 -1.11 -28.45
N SER A 134 -3.99 -0.34 -28.79
CA SER A 134 -4.51 0.71 -27.92
C SER A 134 -5.11 0.11 -26.64
N GLY A 135 -5.09 0.88 -25.56
CA GLY A 135 -5.67 0.48 -24.29
C GLY A 135 -5.08 1.23 -23.11
N ALA A 136 -5.46 0.81 -21.91
CA ALA A 136 -5.02 1.47 -20.69
C ALA A 136 -4.62 0.47 -19.60
N ILE A 137 -3.58 0.83 -18.86
CA ILE A 137 -3.21 0.21 -17.59
C ILE A 137 -3.57 1.21 -16.49
N MET A 138 -4.30 0.74 -15.49
CA MET A 138 -4.79 1.55 -14.39
C MET A 138 -4.32 0.96 -13.06
N PHE A 139 -3.82 1.82 -12.19
CA PHE A 139 -3.41 1.52 -10.82
C PHE A 139 -4.37 2.23 -9.88
N LEU A 140 -4.85 1.51 -8.87
CA LEU A 140 -5.87 2.00 -7.96
C LEU A 140 -5.48 1.75 -6.51
N SER A 141 -5.81 2.71 -5.65
CA SER A 141 -5.89 2.54 -4.20
C SER A 141 -7.28 2.98 -3.76
N GLY A 142 -7.91 2.18 -2.91
CA GLY A 142 -9.19 2.54 -2.28
C GLY A 142 -9.04 3.52 -1.12
N GLY A 143 -7.84 4.06 -0.91
CA GLY A 143 -7.59 5.08 0.08
C GLY A 143 -8.12 4.73 1.47
N LYS A 144 -8.73 5.72 2.11
CA LYS A 144 -9.19 5.60 3.50
C LYS A 144 -10.42 4.71 3.66
N ASP A 145 -11.32 4.65 2.68
CA ASP A 145 -12.56 3.88 2.79
C ASP A 145 -12.41 2.43 2.33
N SER A 146 -11.26 2.10 1.72
CA SER A 146 -10.90 0.76 1.24
C SER A 146 -11.86 0.22 0.17
N LYS A 147 -12.59 1.11 -0.51
CA LYS A 147 -13.51 0.76 -1.59
C LYS A 147 -12.96 1.28 -2.91
N LEU A 148 -13.54 0.86 -4.03
CA LEU A 148 -13.23 1.38 -5.36
C LEU A 148 -14.51 1.92 -6.01
N ASP A 149 -15.23 2.77 -5.30
CA ASP A 149 -16.59 3.18 -5.70
C ASP A 149 -16.66 4.52 -6.43
N GLY A 150 -15.54 5.19 -6.66
CA GLY A 150 -15.47 6.55 -7.20
C GLY A 150 -15.29 7.63 -6.15
N THR A 151 -15.41 7.28 -4.87
CA THR A 151 -15.27 8.20 -3.73
C THR A 151 -14.03 7.83 -2.97
N GLY A 152 -13.14 8.78 -2.67
CA GLY A 152 -11.93 8.49 -1.87
C GLY A 152 -10.84 7.67 -2.57
N ASP A 153 -11.14 7.15 -3.77
CA ASP A 153 -10.21 6.39 -4.61
C ASP A 153 -9.10 7.26 -5.20
N PHE A 154 -7.88 6.73 -5.19
CA PHE A 154 -6.76 7.27 -5.95
C PHE A 154 -6.53 6.40 -7.17
N VAL A 155 -6.49 7.01 -8.35
CA VAL A 155 -6.27 6.29 -9.61
C VAL A 155 -5.18 6.95 -10.44
N MET A 156 -4.27 6.15 -10.97
CA MET A 156 -3.34 6.51 -12.03
C MET A 156 -3.66 5.66 -13.25
N ALA A 157 -3.77 6.28 -14.43
CA ALA A 157 -3.97 5.56 -15.66
C ALA A 157 -2.95 5.99 -16.71
N THR A 158 -2.36 5.01 -17.38
CA THR A 158 -1.52 5.20 -18.55
C THR A 158 -2.23 4.59 -19.76
N VAL A 159 -2.41 5.39 -20.79
CA VAL A 159 -3.11 5.04 -22.03
C VAL A 159 -2.11 4.99 -23.17
N PHE A 160 -2.20 3.95 -23.99
CA PHE A 160 -1.62 3.91 -25.32
C PHE A 160 -2.72 4.14 -26.35
N ASP A 161 -2.55 5.15 -27.19
CA ASP A 161 -3.41 5.44 -28.32
C ASP A 161 -2.57 5.70 -29.56
N ASP A 162 -2.55 4.72 -30.47
CA ASP A 162 -1.93 4.81 -31.80
C ASP A 162 -0.51 5.42 -31.81
N GLY A 163 0.35 4.96 -30.89
CA GLY A 163 1.73 5.42 -30.76
C GLY A 163 1.94 6.58 -29.77
N LYS A 164 0.88 7.19 -29.27
CA LYS A 164 0.93 8.18 -28.19
C LYS A 164 0.70 7.50 -26.85
N ILE A 165 1.60 7.73 -25.90
CA ILE A 165 1.41 7.35 -24.50
C ILE A 165 0.98 8.58 -23.72
N SER A 166 0.02 8.44 -22.82
CA SER A 166 -0.50 9.54 -22.01
C SER A 166 -0.92 9.03 -20.65
N SER A 167 -0.58 9.79 -19.61
CA SER A 167 -0.88 9.41 -18.23
C SER A 167 -1.73 10.49 -17.56
N ALA A 168 -2.62 10.10 -16.67
CA ALA A 168 -3.42 11.00 -15.85
C ALA A 168 -3.77 10.36 -14.51
N THR A 169 -4.02 11.20 -13.52
CA THR A 169 -4.48 10.76 -12.20
C THR A 169 -5.85 11.32 -11.85
N SER A 170 -6.53 10.65 -10.92
CA SER A 170 -7.76 11.10 -10.28
C SER A 170 -7.72 10.82 -8.78
N GLY A 171 -8.49 11.60 -8.00
CA GLY A 171 -8.61 11.43 -6.55
C GLY A 171 -7.61 12.23 -5.71
N PHE A 172 -6.55 12.77 -6.31
CA PHE A 172 -5.57 13.57 -5.59
C PHE A 172 -6.03 15.03 -5.43
N SER A 173 -5.49 15.70 -4.41
CA SER A 173 -5.55 17.15 -4.22
C SER A 173 -4.98 17.93 -5.42
N SER A 174 -4.01 17.34 -6.10
CA SER A 174 -3.46 17.84 -7.36
C SER A 174 -3.19 16.67 -8.30
N ASN A 175 -3.97 16.64 -9.39
CA ASN A 175 -3.91 15.59 -10.40
C ASN A 175 -3.00 15.97 -11.57
N ILE A 176 -2.42 14.94 -12.19
CA ILE A 176 -1.80 15.03 -13.50
C ILE A 176 -2.92 14.88 -14.52
N THR A 177 -3.04 15.84 -15.44
CA THR A 177 -4.07 15.83 -16.47
C THR A 177 -3.43 15.72 -17.86
N SER A 178 -4.15 15.12 -18.80
CA SER A 178 -3.74 15.05 -20.19
C SER A 178 -4.93 15.34 -21.09
N ALA A 179 -4.73 16.11 -22.16
CA ALA A 179 -5.78 16.38 -23.15
C ALA A 179 -6.27 15.12 -23.87
N SER A 180 -5.45 14.06 -23.94
CA SER A 180 -5.84 12.75 -24.49
C SER A 180 -6.59 11.86 -23.51
N ILE A 181 -6.82 12.29 -22.27
CA ILE A 181 -7.61 11.54 -21.27
C ILE A 181 -8.75 12.43 -20.80
N GLY A 182 -9.96 12.15 -21.30
CA GLY A 182 -11.16 12.94 -21.02
C GLY A 182 -11.74 12.72 -19.62
N GLY A 183 -11.34 11.65 -18.93
CA GLY A 183 -11.74 11.40 -17.55
C GLY A 183 -11.49 9.96 -17.10
N ILE A 184 -11.43 9.78 -15.77
CA ILE A 184 -11.25 8.49 -15.10
C ILE A 184 -12.39 8.35 -14.08
N THR A 185 -13.23 7.33 -14.24
CA THR A 185 -14.46 7.13 -13.44
C THR A 185 -14.64 5.69 -13.00
N SER A 186 -15.35 5.45 -11.90
CA SER A 186 -15.69 4.08 -11.46
C SER A 186 -16.86 3.52 -12.27
N ASN A 187 -16.92 2.19 -12.42
CA ASN A 187 -18.00 1.48 -13.08
C ASN A 187 -18.07 0.01 -12.63
N THR A 188 -19.14 -0.71 -12.99
CA THR A 188 -19.29 -2.15 -12.73
C THR A 188 -18.24 -3.01 -13.47
N ALA A 189 -17.79 -2.54 -14.63
CA ALA A 189 -16.74 -3.19 -15.42
C ALA A 189 -15.74 -2.15 -15.91
N ALA A 190 -14.47 -2.54 -15.94
CA ALA A 190 -13.41 -1.72 -16.45
C ALA A 190 -13.52 -1.64 -17.99
N SER A 191 -13.33 -0.46 -18.55
CA SER A 191 -13.37 -0.25 -20.00
C SER A 191 -12.58 0.98 -20.42
N VAL A 192 -12.09 0.99 -21.65
CA VAL A 192 -11.55 2.17 -22.32
C VAL A 192 -12.26 2.38 -23.65
N SER A 193 -12.66 3.61 -23.92
CA SER A 193 -13.16 4.03 -25.23
C SER A 193 -12.34 5.21 -25.72
N ILE A 194 -11.84 5.13 -26.95
CA ILE A 194 -11.02 6.18 -27.56
C ILE A 194 -11.79 6.75 -28.73
N THR A 195 -12.07 8.05 -28.67
CA THR A 195 -12.81 8.76 -29.71
C THR A 195 -12.08 10.07 -30.01
N GLY A 196 -11.68 10.27 -31.26
CA GLY A 196 -10.99 11.50 -31.67
C GLY A 196 -9.67 11.76 -30.93
N GLY A 197 -8.93 10.72 -30.56
CA GLY A 197 -7.66 10.84 -29.82
C GLY A 197 -7.81 11.13 -28.33
N VAL A 198 -9.03 11.03 -27.80
CA VAL A 198 -9.34 11.22 -26.37
C VAL A 198 -9.89 9.92 -25.79
N ALA A 199 -9.22 9.41 -24.77
CA ALA A 199 -9.62 8.22 -24.03
C ALA A 199 -10.54 8.57 -22.86
N ALA A 200 -11.67 7.88 -22.77
CA ALA A 200 -12.51 7.86 -21.58
C ALA A 200 -12.30 6.53 -20.85
N LEU A 201 -11.94 6.62 -19.57
CA LEU A 201 -11.50 5.49 -18.77
C LEU A 201 -12.53 5.17 -17.68
N LYS A 202 -12.85 3.89 -17.58
CA LYS A 202 -13.66 3.35 -16.50
C LYS A 202 -12.88 2.26 -15.80
N TYR A 203 -12.72 2.35 -14.50
CA TYR A 203 -12.19 1.26 -13.69
C TYR A 203 -13.32 0.51 -13.01
N LYS A 204 -13.06 -0.76 -12.72
CA LYS A 204 -13.99 -1.64 -12.03
C LYS A 204 -13.98 -1.35 -10.53
N LYS A 205 -15.18 -1.19 -9.97
CA LYS A 205 -15.47 -1.18 -8.54
C LYS A 205 -15.46 -2.56 -7.89
#